data_AF-A0A2H0V8Y1-F1
#
_entry.id   AF-A0A2H0V8Y1-F1
#
_cell.length_a   1.000
_cell.length_b   1.000
_cell.length_c   1.000
_cell.angle_alpha   90.00
_cell.angle_beta   90.00
_cell.angle_gamma   90.00
#
_symmetry.space_group_name_H-M   'P 1'
#
loop_
_entity.id
_entity.type
_entity.pdbx_description
1 polymer ?
#
loop_
_entity_poly.entity_id
_entity_poly.type
_entity_poly.pdbx_seq_one_letter_code
_entity_poly.pdbx_strand_id
1 'polypeptide(L)'
;MFKYKDLITSAIKIVVHHKYLWFYGFFAVFLTNGILLQKIYSNNNTGFAQNFQKLKGTGIFDFGIINNIIQLAKTDPAGLALRMAVLLVIVVLGLFIAWLAFVSQGALIKSVSDIYINKKSNFKTALKNGMNYFWPVFFFKIIEKTILLFLVATAGLTMFYSVVYENNFLIKISAIFLFLLSIIFIALVMLITRYAMSYSIINSRRFIDAVSLGFSLLKNNILMSIEMSLVILLINVVLSFFALVLVSAAVIPFVFLISIFYKMAFLAGFTFILITGSLSLFIIIGLVGAVLFVFNDSLWTIFFMNLSKEKFVSRLHGFTQFFDKKTVS
;
A
#
# COMPACT_ATOMS: atom_id res chain seq x y z
N MET A 1 -5.60 -4.07 -29.89
CA MET A 1 -5.05 -2.74 -29.50
C MET A 1 -5.77 -2.31 -28.23
N PHE A 2 -5.07 -2.23 -27.10
CA PHE A 2 -5.66 -1.91 -25.80
C PHE A 2 -6.24 -0.49 -25.82
N LYS A 3 -7.53 -0.34 -25.53
CA LYS A 3 -8.16 0.98 -25.38
C LYS A 3 -8.03 1.43 -23.92
N TYR A 4 -6.95 2.12 -23.58
CA TYR A 4 -6.69 2.65 -22.22
C TYR A 4 -7.85 3.50 -21.70
N LYS A 5 -8.50 4.26 -22.59
CA LYS A 5 -9.71 5.04 -22.27
C LYS A 5 -10.82 4.17 -21.66
N ASP A 6 -11.03 2.96 -22.18
CA ASP A 6 -12.09 2.07 -21.71
C ASP A 6 -11.76 1.49 -20.33
N LEU A 7 -10.47 1.17 -20.08
CA LEU A 7 -9.99 0.77 -18.75
C LEU A 7 -10.23 1.86 -17.70
N ILE A 8 -9.81 3.08 -18.02
CA ILE A 8 -9.93 4.24 -17.12
C ILE A 8 -11.40 4.56 -16.85
N THR A 9 -12.22 4.62 -17.90
CA THR A 9 -13.65 4.90 -17.75
C THR A 9 -14.33 3.81 -16.91
N SER A 10 -13.96 2.55 -17.08
CA SER A 10 -14.48 1.44 -16.28
C SER A 10 -14.08 1.57 -14.82
N ALA A 11 -12.81 1.85 -14.52
CA ALA A 11 -12.35 2.06 -13.15
C ALA A 11 -13.04 3.25 -12.47
N ILE A 12 -13.20 4.38 -13.18
CA ILE A 12 -13.93 5.56 -12.67
C ILE A 12 -15.39 5.19 -12.37
N LYS A 13 -16.08 4.49 -13.28
CA LYS A 13 -17.47 4.07 -13.07
C LYS A 13 -17.59 3.20 -11.82
N ILE A 14 -16.68 2.24 -11.61
CA ILE A 14 -16.68 1.37 -10.43
C ILE A 14 -16.50 2.19 -9.16
N VAL A 15 -15.50 3.08 -9.11
CA VAL A 15 -15.20 3.93 -7.95
C VAL A 15 -16.37 4.84 -7.59
N VAL A 16 -17.01 5.47 -8.59
CA VAL A 16 -18.09 6.45 -8.35
C VAL A 16 -19.42 5.78 -7.99
N HIS A 17 -19.80 4.70 -8.66
CA HIS A 17 -21.10 4.05 -8.44
C HIS A 17 -21.10 3.17 -7.17
N HIS A 18 -19.96 2.61 -6.77
CA HIS A 18 -19.86 1.68 -5.65
C HIS A 18 -19.12 2.31 -4.47
N LYS A 19 -19.75 3.30 -3.82
CA LYS A 19 -19.18 4.07 -2.70
C LYS A 19 -18.72 3.21 -1.51
N TYR A 20 -19.30 2.02 -1.33
CA TYR A 20 -18.88 1.10 -0.28
C TYR A 20 -17.43 0.61 -0.46
N LEU A 21 -16.88 0.67 -1.68
CA LEU A 21 -15.47 0.35 -1.94
C LEU A 21 -14.53 1.37 -1.26
N TRP A 22 -14.97 2.60 -1.00
CA TRP A 22 -14.14 3.61 -0.35
C TRP A 22 -13.83 3.23 1.09
N PHE A 23 -14.73 2.54 1.78
CA PHE A 23 -14.46 1.99 3.10
C PHE A 23 -13.27 1.03 3.06
N TYR A 24 -13.26 0.08 2.12
CA TYR A 24 -12.14 -0.83 1.95
C TYR A 24 -10.88 -0.09 1.47
N GLY A 25 -11.04 0.93 0.62
CA GLY A 25 -9.96 1.80 0.18
C GLY A 25 -9.24 2.46 1.35
N PHE A 26 -10.01 3.05 2.28
CA PHE A 26 -9.48 3.73 3.46
C PHE A 26 -8.56 2.82 4.27
N PHE A 27 -8.97 1.58 4.53
CA PHE A 27 -8.14 0.64 5.28
C PHE A 27 -6.97 0.09 4.46
N ALA A 28 -7.16 -0.16 3.17
CA ALA A 28 -6.10 -0.71 2.32
C ALA A 28 -4.97 0.29 2.01
N VAL A 29 -5.23 1.60 2.11
CA VAL A 29 -4.19 2.66 2.01
C VAL A 29 -3.08 2.44 3.03
N PHE A 30 -3.41 1.99 4.25
CA PHE A 30 -2.43 1.74 5.31
C PHE A 30 -1.41 0.65 4.95
N LEU A 31 -1.71 -0.26 4.01
CA LEU A 31 -0.77 -1.28 3.54
C LEU A 31 0.21 -0.75 2.48
N THR A 32 -0.19 0.30 1.77
CA THR A 32 0.48 0.73 0.54
C THR A 32 1.43 1.88 0.80
N ASN A 33 1.04 2.81 1.68
CA ASN A 33 1.84 3.98 1.99
C ASN A 33 2.93 3.66 3.03
N GLY A 34 4.17 3.76 2.57
CA GLY A 34 5.38 3.53 3.36
C GLY A 34 5.52 4.53 4.50
N ILE A 35 5.17 4.07 5.71
CA ILE A 35 5.64 4.63 6.99
C ILE A 35 7.18 4.80 6.99
N LEU A 36 7.90 4.07 6.13
CA LEU A 36 9.35 4.13 5.99
C LEU A 36 9.86 5.33 5.17
N LEU A 37 9.17 5.77 4.10
CA LEU A 37 9.69 6.83 3.23
C LEU A 37 9.44 8.23 3.79
N GLN A 38 8.33 8.45 4.48
CA GLN A 38 7.99 9.75 5.05
C GLN A 38 8.97 10.20 6.15
N LYS A 39 9.63 9.24 6.82
CA LYS A 39 10.69 9.52 7.81
C LYS A 39 12.04 9.88 7.21
N ILE A 40 12.27 9.63 5.92
CA ILE A 40 13.52 9.96 5.23
C ILE A 40 13.50 11.42 4.73
N TYR A 41 12.32 11.94 4.37
CA TYR A 41 12.15 13.30 3.82
C TYR A 41 11.85 14.37 4.89
N SER A 42 11.75 14.01 6.16
CA SER A 42 11.62 15.00 7.23
C SER A 42 12.96 15.70 7.42
N ASN A 43 13.05 16.97 7.01
CA ASN A 43 14.22 17.86 7.14
C ASN A 43 14.58 18.21 8.60
N ASN A 44 13.96 17.55 9.58
CA ASN A 44 14.36 17.65 10.96
C ASN A 44 15.52 16.67 11.19
N ASN A 45 16.58 17.11 11.85
CA ASN A 45 17.75 16.31 12.29
C ASN A 45 17.40 14.98 13.01
N THR A 46 16.12 14.71 13.27
CA THR A 46 15.56 13.45 13.76
C THR A 46 15.49 12.39 12.65
N GLY A 47 16.62 12.03 12.05
CA GLY A 47 16.71 10.88 11.15
C GLY A 47 16.25 9.58 11.82
N PHE A 48 16.01 8.52 11.03
CA PHE A 48 15.70 7.18 11.55
C PHE A 48 16.69 6.74 12.64
N ALA A 49 17.98 7.07 12.48
CA ALA A 49 19.02 6.78 13.47
C ALA A 49 18.77 7.45 14.83
N GLN A 50 18.38 8.74 14.87
CA GLN A 50 18.07 9.41 16.14
C GLN A 50 16.76 8.91 16.75
N ASN A 51 15.74 8.62 15.94
CA ASN A 51 14.50 8.04 16.45
C ASN A 51 14.70 6.61 16.95
N PHE A 52 15.57 5.83 16.29
CA PHE A 52 15.99 4.51 16.75
C PHE A 52 16.87 4.61 17.99
N GLN A 53 17.74 5.61 18.11
CA GLN A 53 18.48 5.90 19.34
C GLN A 53 17.55 6.37 20.47
N LYS A 54 16.51 7.14 20.19
CA LYS A 54 15.47 7.49 21.17
C LYS A 54 14.66 6.26 21.57
N LEU A 55 14.31 5.40 20.63
CA LEU A 55 13.59 4.14 20.89
C LEU A 55 14.48 3.14 21.66
N LYS A 56 15.77 3.06 21.33
CA LYS A 56 16.76 2.29 22.10
C LYS A 56 16.99 2.92 23.47
N GLY A 57 17.01 4.25 23.55
CA GLY A 57 17.15 5.04 24.77
C GLY A 57 15.92 5.01 25.68
N THR A 58 14.73 4.71 25.13
CA THR A 58 13.55 4.34 25.94
C THR A 58 13.71 3.00 26.63
N GLY A 59 14.79 2.27 26.32
CA GLY A 59 15.08 0.98 26.92
C GLY A 59 14.21 -0.16 26.40
N ILE A 60 13.22 0.07 25.51
CA ILE A 60 12.21 -0.93 25.08
C ILE A 60 12.81 -2.18 24.37
N PHE A 61 14.10 -2.16 24.03
CA PHE A 61 14.83 -3.32 23.48
C PHE A 61 15.96 -3.82 24.39
N ASP A 62 16.05 -3.30 25.61
CA ASP A 62 17.04 -3.69 26.59
C ASP A 62 16.46 -4.72 27.57
N PHE A 63 17.26 -5.68 28.02
CA PHE A 63 16.81 -6.63 29.05
C PHE A 63 16.51 -5.92 30.39
N GLY A 64 16.98 -4.68 30.57
CA GLY A 64 16.68 -3.81 31.71
C GLY A 64 15.20 -3.41 31.84
N ILE A 65 14.37 -3.56 30.81
CA ILE A 65 12.90 -3.30 30.92
C ILE A 65 12.28 -4.26 31.91
N ILE A 66 12.72 -5.52 31.93
CA ILE A 66 12.16 -6.53 32.83
C ILE A 66 12.43 -6.10 34.27
N ASN A 67 13.63 -5.60 34.55
CA ASN A 67 13.98 -5.07 35.87
C ASN A 67 13.17 -3.81 36.23
N ASN A 68 12.96 -2.91 35.27
CA ASN A 68 12.11 -1.73 35.46
C ASN A 68 10.64 -2.11 35.68
N ILE A 69 10.09 -3.07 34.92
CA ILE A 69 8.73 -3.61 35.10
C ILE A 69 8.61 -4.26 36.48
N ILE A 70 9.60 -5.04 36.91
CA ILE A 70 9.62 -5.67 38.25
C ILE A 70 9.70 -4.60 39.35
N GLN A 71 10.51 -3.56 39.16
CA GLN A 71 10.64 -2.47 40.11
C GLN A 71 9.36 -1.64 40.20
N LEU A 72 8.75 -1.29 39.06
CA LEU A 72 7.45 -0.62 38.98
C LEU A 72 6.32 -1.48 39.54
N ALA A 73 6.37 -2.81 39.38
CA ALA A 73 5.39 -3.72 39.96
C ALA A 73 5.47 -3.73 41.50
N LYS A 74 6.65 -3.45 42.07
CA LYS A 74 6.85 -3.33 43.51
C LYS A 74 6.49 -1.95 44.05
N THR A 75 6.73 -0.88 43.31
CA THR A 75 6.52 0.51 43.79
C THR A 75 5.12 1.05 43.47
N ASP A 76 4.53 0.67 42.34
CA ASP A 76 3.21 1.13 41.90
C ASP A 76 2.51 0.06 41.03
N PRO A 77 1.99 -1.02 41.65
CA PRO A 77 1.36 -2.13 40.93
C PRO A 77 0.09 -1.68 40.18
N ALA A 78 -0.66 -0.71 40.71
CA ALA A 78 -1.88 -0.21 40.11
C ALA A 78 -1.59 0.64 38.85
N GLY A 79 -0.61 1.54 38.91
CA GLY A 79 -0.19 2.34 37.76
C GLY A 79 0.44 1.48 36.65
N LEU A 80 1.20 0.44 37.01
CA LEU A 80 1.70 -0.53 36.04
C LEU A 80 0.57 -1.31 35.36
N ALA A 81 -0.41 -1.79 36.12
CA ALA A 81 -1.56 -2.50 35.56
C ALA A 81 -2.34 -1.63 34.57
N LEU A 82 -2.58 -0.35 34.91
CA LEU A 82 -3.27 0.59 34.03
C LEU A 82 -2.47 0.85 32.74
N ARG A 83 -1.15 1.07 32.84
CA ARG A 83 -0.28 1.26 31.65
C ARG A 83 -0.25 0.03 30.76
N MET A 84 -0.15 -1.17 31.35
CA MET A 84 -0.20 -2.43 30.62
C MET A 84 -1.55 -2.66 29.96
N ALA A 85 -2.65 -2.32 30.63
CA ALA A 85 -4.00 -2.39 30.07
C ALA A 85 -4.16 -1.44 28.87
N VAL A 86 -3.71 -0.18 28.99
CA VAL A 86 -3.72 0.78 27.89
C VAL A 86 -2.87 0.29 26.72
N LEU A 87 -1.66 -0.22 26.98
CA LEU A 87 -0.79 -0.78 25.95
C LEU A 87 -1.45 -1.97 25.25
N LEU A 88 -2.08 -2.88 26.02
CA LEU A 88 -2.81 -4.02 25.47
C LEU A 88 -3.96 -3.57 24.58
N VAL A 89 -4.76 -2.58 25.00
CA VAL A 89 -5.84 -2.01 24.18
C VAL A 89 -5.29 -1.43 22.88
N ILE A 90 -4.19 -0.69 22.94
CA ILE A 90 -3.54 -0.12 21.74
C ILE A 90 -3.06 -1.23 20.80
N VAL A 91 -2.42 -2.28 21.33
CA VAL A 91 -1.94 -3.41 20.53
C VAL A 91 -3.10 -4.17 19.87
N VAL A 92 -4.18 -4.44 20.62
CA VAL A 92 -5.37 -5.11 20.09
C VAL A 92 -6.03 -4.29 19.00
N LEU A 93 -6.21 -2.99 19.20
CA LEU A 93 -6.75 -2.08 18.19
C LEU A 93 -5.84 -2.00 16.96
N GLY A 94 -4.52 -1.93 17.16
CA GLY A 94 -3.55 -1.91 16.06
C GLY A 94 -3.58 -3.19 15.22
N LEU A 95 -3.61 -4.36 15.86
CA LEU A 95 -3.76 -5.65 15.19
C LEU A 95 -5.09 -5.76 14.44
N PHE A 96 -6.17 -5.27 15.04
CA PHE A 96 -7.49 -5.25 14.40
C PHE A 96 -7.50 -4.38 13.13
N ILE A 97 -6.92 -3.17 13.19
CA ILE A 97 -6.79 -2.29 12.02
C ILE A 97 -5.91 -2.93 10.95
N ALA A 98 -4.78 -3.54 11.34
CA ALA A 98 -3.90 -4.23 10.41
C ALA A 98 -4.62 -5.39 9.70
N TRP A 99 -5.33 -6.22 10.47
CA TRP A 99 -6.16 -7.30 9.92
C TRP A 99 -7.20 -6.76 8.94
N LEU A 100 -7.91 -5.69 9.31
CA LEU A 100 -8.92 -5.06 8.46
C LEU A 100 -8.34 -4.49 7.17
N ALA A 101 -7.11 -4.00 7.20
CA ALA A 101 -6.40 -3.49 6.02
C ALA A 101 -6.15 -4.60 4.98
N PHE A 102 -5.69 -5.78 5.41
CA PHE A 102 -5.47 -6.94 4.53
C PHE A 102 -6.78 -7.50 3.98
N VAL A 103 -7.80 -7.63 4.82
CA VAL A 103 -9.15 -8.05 4.41
C VAL A 103 -9.72 -7.10 3.36
N SER A 104 -9.53 -5.79 3.55
CA SER A 104 -10.01 -4.76 2.64
C SER A 104 -9.34 -4.82 1.27
N GLN A 105 -8.03 -5.09 1.22
CA GLN A 105 -7.33 -5.28 -0.05
C GLN A 105 -7.86 -6.50 -0.83
N GLY A 106 -8.06 -7.63 -0.15
CA GLY A 106 -8.65 -8.82 -0.77
C GLY A 106 -10.10 -8.59 -1.25
N ALA A 107 -10.89 -7.89 -0.43
CA ALA A 107 -12.27 -7.54 -0.75
C ALA A 107 -12.37 -6.63 -1.99
N LEU A 108 -11.46 -5.66 -2.13
CA LEU A 108 -11.40 -4.74 -3.27
C LEU A 108 -11.13 -5.46 -4.58
N ILE A 109 -10.02 -6.21 -4.66
CA ILE A 109 -9.63 -6.93 -5.88
C ILE A 109 -10.77 -7.87 -6.31
N LYS A 110 -11.35 -8.61 -5.37
CA LYS A 110 -12.45 -9.52 -5.68
C LYS A 110 -13.71 -8.77 -6.14
N SER A 111 -14.11 -7.72 -5.43
CA SER A 111 -15.31 -6.95 -5.77
C SER A 111 -15.20 -6.26 -7.11
N VAL A 112 -14.04 -5.67 -7.42
CA VAL A 112 -13.79 -5.07 -8.73
C VAL A 112 -13.89 -6.12 -9.83
N SER A 113 -13.29 -7.29 -9.62
CA SER A 113 -13.35 -8.38 -10.62
C SER A 113 -14.78 -8.87 -10.86
N ASP A 114 -15.60 -8.97 -9.80
CA ASP A 114 -16.99 -9.41 -9.90
C ASP A 114 -17.84 -8.33 -10.58
N ILE A 115 -17.68 -7.05 -10.23
CA ILE A 115 -18.38 -5.92 -10.87
C ILE A 115 -18.02 -5.83 -12.36
N TYR A 116 -16.75 -6.02 -12.72
CA TYR A 116 -16.30 -5.97 -14.11
C TYR A 116 -16.87 -7.11 -14.98
N ILE A 117 -17.26 -8.24 -14.37
CA ILE A 117 -17.96 -9.35 -15.06
C ILE A 117 -19.49 -9.24 -14.89
N ASN A 118 -20.01 -8.08 -14.49
CA ASN A 118 -21.44 -7.83 -14.22
C ASN A 118 -22.06 -8.76 -13.15
N LYS A 119 -21.25 -9.27 -12.21
CA LYS A 119 -21.76 -9.99 -11.03
C LYS A 119 -22.08 -8.99 -9.92
N LYS A 120 -23.18 -9.22 -9.20
CA LYS A 120 -23.56 -8.39 -8.05
C LYS A 120 -22.55 -8.58 -6.92
N SER A 121 -21.95 -7.48 -6.48
CA SER A 121 -21.13 -7.42 -5.27
C SER A 121 -21.81 -6.51 -4.25
N ASN A 122 -22.02 -7.03 -3.03
CA ASN A 122 -22.57 -6.29 -1.90
C ASN A 122 -21.51 -6.20 -0.81
N PHE A 123 -21.61 -5.21 0.08
CA PHE A 123 -20.68 -5.01 1.20
C PHE A 123 -20.44 -6.29 2.03
N LYS A 124 -21.51 -6.99 2.43
CA LYS A 124 -21.38 -8.23 3.23
C LYS A 124 -20.65 -9.34 2.47
N THR A 125 -20.91 -9.47 1.17
CA THR A 125 -20.26 -10.46 0.30
C THR A 125 -18.80 -10.10 0.07
N ALA A 126 -18.50 -8.82 -0.14
CA ALA A 126 -17.14 -8.29 -0.29
C ALA A 126 -16.30 -8.56 0.96
N LEU A 127 -16.84 -8.29 2.15
CA LEU A 127 -16.16 -8.55 3.42
C LEU A 127 -15.90 -10.05 3.62
N LYS A 128 -16.90 -10.91 3.39
CA LYS A 128 -16.75 -12.37 3.50
C LYS A 128 -15.68 -12.89 2.55
N ASN A 129 -15.66 -12.39 1.32
CA ASN A 129 -14.64 -12.74 0.34
C ASN A 129 -13.25 -12.24 0.78
N GLY A 130 -13.15 -11.01 1.29
CA GLY A 130 -11.90 -10.46 1.81
C GLY A 130 -11.33 -11.29 2.96
N MET A 131 -12.18 -11.78 3.88
CA MET A 131 -11.77 -12.66 4.98
C MET A 131 -11.20 -13.99 4.45
N ASN A 132 -11.84 -14.60 3.44
CA ASN A 132 -11.35 -15.85 2.86
C ASN A 132 -9.98 -15.69 2.19
N TYR A 133 -9.68 -14.52 1.63
CA TYR A 133 -8.42 -14.22 0.96
C TYR A 133 -7.41 -13.47 1.83
N PHE A 134 -7.66 -13.34 3.14
CA PHE A 134 -6.76 -12.67 4.09
C PHE A 134 -5.35 -13.26 4.03
N TRP A 135 -5.22 -14.58 4.18
CA TRP A 135 -3.92 -15.27 4.24
C TRP A 135 -3.09 -15.10 2.97
N PRO A 136 -3.63 -15.35 1.75
CA PRO A 136 -2.91 -15.04 0.51
C PRO A 136 -2.41 -13.60 0.47
N VAL A 137 -3.28 -12.62 0.73
CA VAL A 137 -2.91 -11.20 0.67
C VAL A 137 -1.81 -10.87 1.67
N PHE A 138 -1.94 -11.36 2.90
CA PHE A 138 -0.95 -11.19 3.96
C PHE A 138 0.42 -11.74 3.55
N PHE A 139 0.49 -12.98 3.07
CA PHE A 139 1.75 -13.59 2.66
C PHE A 139 2.38 -12.91 1.44
N PHE A 140 1.59 -12.52 0.44
CA PHE A 140 2.10 -11.75 -0.69
C PHE A 140 2.69 -10.41 -0.24
N LYS A 141 2.01 -9.70 0.67
CA LYS A 141 2.50 -8.42 1.18
C LYS A 141 3.71 -8.54 2.08
N ILE A 142 3.77 -9.53 2.97
CA ILE A 142 4.94 -9.71 3.83
C ILE A 142 6.18 -10.07 3.01
N ILE A 143 6.03 -10.94 2.01
CA ILE A 143 7.14 -11.34 1.11
C ILE A 143 7.56 -10.15 0.23
N GLU A 144 6.61 -9.42 -0.35
CA GLU A 144 6.88 -8.18 -1.09
C GLU A 144 7.71 -7.21 -0.24
N LYS A 145 7.25 -6.88 0.98
CA LYS A 145 7.93 -5.93 1.85
C LYS A 145 9.28 -6.42 2.35
N THR A 146 9.44 -7.71 2.64
CA THR A 146 10.73 -8.29 3.05
C THR A 146 11.76 -8.21 1.92
N ILE A 147 11.37 -8.56 0.68
CA ILE A 147 12.26 -8.47 -0.48
C ILE A 147 12.62 -7.00 -0.76
N LEU A 148 11.65 -6.09 -0.70
CA LEU A 148 11.90 -4.66 -0.87
C LEU A 148 12.84 -4.10 0.21
N LEU A 149 12.63 -4.47 1.48
CA LEU A 149 13.50 -4.06 2.57
C LEU A 149 14.93 -4.56 2.35
N PHE A 150 15.08 -5.83 1.94
CA PHE A 150 16.39 -6.40 1.64
C PHE A 150 17.09 -5.64 0.50
N LEU A 151 16.40 -5.41 -0.63
CA LEU A 151 16.96 -4.69 -1.78
C LEU A 151 17.34 -3.22 -1.45
N VAL A 152 16.49 -2.52 -0.69
CA VAL A 152 16.77 -1.14 -0.27
C VAL A 152 17.90 -1.10 0.74
N ALA A 153 17.96 -2.04 1.68
CA ALA A 153 19.04 -2.11 2.67
C ALA A 153 20.39 -2.40 2.00
N THR A 154 20.47 -3.36 1.09
CA THR A 154 21.72 -3.68 0.38
C THR A 154 22.16 -2.52 -0.51
N ALA A 155 21.26 -1.94 -1.30
CA ALA A 155 21.56 -0.78 -2.14
C ALA A 155 21.97 0.45 -1.32
N GLY A 156 21.24 0.74 -0.24
CA GLY A 156 21.49 1.86 0.65
C GLY A 156 22.81 1.75 1.41
N LEU A 157 23.12 0.56 1.95
CA LEU A 157 24.40 0.31 2.63
C LEU A 157 25.58 0.43 1.67
N THR A 158 25.43 -0.07 0.44
CA THR A 158 26.49 0.02 -0.59
C THR A 158 26.74 1.47 -0.97
N MET A 159 25.69 2.26 -1.17
CA MET A 159 25.80 3.68 -1.49
C MET A 159 26.39 4.48 -0.32
N PHE A 160 25.95 4.20 0.91
CA PHE A 160 26.49 4.84 2.11
C PHE A 160 27.98 4.56 2.30
N TYR A 161 28.38 3.29 2.18
CA TYR A 161 29.78 2.88 2.29
C TYR A 161 30.65 3.58 1.24
N SER A 162 30.18 3.61 0.00
CA SER A 162 30.90 4.23 -1.11
C SER A 162 31.04 5.75 -1.00
N VAL A 163 30.15 6.45 -0.29
CA VAL A 163 30.21 7.92 -0.14
C VAL A 163 31.05 8.32 1.08
N VAL A 164 30.95 7.56 2.18
CA VAL A 164 31.57 7.92 3.46
C VAL A 164 32.99 7.39 3.61
N TYR A 165 33.25 6.15 3.19
CA TYR A 165 34.52 5.46 3.51
C TYR A 165 35.48 5.35 2.33
N GLU A 166 34.98 5.44 1.09
CA GLU A 166 35.78 5.21 -0.11
C GLU A 166 35.87 6.47 -0.97
N ASN A 167 37.08 6.90 -1.29
CA ASN A 167 37.28 7.99 -2.27
C ASN A 167 37.52 7.48 -3.70
N ASN A 168 37.58 6.16 -3.90
CA ASN A 168 37.80 5.58 -5.21
C ASN A 168 36.60 5.83 -6.15
N PHE A 169 36.86 6.51 -7.27
CA PHE A 169 35.86 6.84 -8.27
C PHE A 169 35.15 5.60 -8.85
N LEU A 170 35.88 4.50 -9.03
CA LEU A 170 35.32 3.24 -9.56
C LEU A 170 34.28 2.62 -8.63
N ILE A 171 34.50 2.69 -7.30
CA ILE A 171 33.55 2.18 -6.29
C ILE A 171 32.28 3.03 -6.28
N LYS A 172 32.40 4.35 -6.46
CA LYS A 172 31.25 5.25 -6.56
C LYS A 172 30.38 4.95 -7.77
N ILE A 173 31.00 4.72 -8.94
CA ILE A 173 30.26 4.33 -10.15
C ILE A 173 29.57 2.98 -9.95
N SER A 174 30.27 1.97 -9.41
CA SER A 174 29.67 0.64 -9.21
C SER A 174 28.52 0.68 -8.20
N ALA A 175 28.63 1.49 -7.14
CA ALA A 175 27.55 1.69 -6.17
C ALA A 175 26.32 2.36 -6.82
N ILE A 176 26.50 3.38 -7.66
CA ILE A 176 25.40 4.01 -8.41
C ILE A 176 24.74 3.00 -9.36
N PHE A 177 25.53 2.19 -10.05
CA PHE A 177 25.01 1.15 -10.95
C PHE A 177 24.19 0.10 -10.20
N LEU A 178 24.69 -0.41 -9.07
CA LEU A 178 23.94 -1.36 -8.22
C LEU A 178 22.66 -0.75 -7.65
N PHE A 179 22.69 0.54 -7.29
CA PHE A 179 21.50 1.26 -6.84
C PHE A 179 20.44 1.35 -7.94
N LEU A 180 20.81 1.75 -9.16
CA LEU A 180 19.91 1.78 -10.32
C LEU A 180 19.34 0.38 -10.64
N LEU A 181 20.19 -0.65 -10.60
CA LEU A 181 19.76 -2.03 -10.81
C LEU A 181 18.73 -2.46 -9.75
N SER A 182 18.94 -2.09 -8.49
CA SER A 182 18.03 -2.40 -7.39
C SER A 182 16.65 -1.75 -7.57
N ILE A 183 16.59 -0.52 -8.11
CA ILE A 183 15.31 0.14 -8.45
C ILE A 183 14.53 -0.67 -9.49
N ILE A 184 15.20 -1.19 -10.52
CA ILE A 184 14.57 -2.01 -11.56
C ILE A 184 14.04 -3.31 -10.95
N PHE A 185 14.83 -3.99 -10.12
CA PHE A 185 14.40 -5.21 -9.42
C PHE A 185 13.21 -4.98 -8.50
N ILE A 186 13.21 -3.87 -7.76
CA ILE A 186 12.08 -3.44 -6.92
C ILE A 186 10.80 -3.32 -7.76
N ALA A 187 10.87 -2.63 -8.89
CA ALA A 187 9.71 -2.47 -9.79
C ALA A 187 9.20 -3.82 -10.31
N LEU A 188 10.10 -4.73 -10.70
CA LEU A 188 9.73 -6.08 -11.15
C LEU A 188 9.04 -6.89 -10.04
N VAL A 189 9.59 -6.88 -8.82
CA VAL A 189 9.00 -7.58 -7.67
C VAL A 189 7.59 -7.05 -7.36
N MET A 190 7.40 -5.72 -7.41
CA MET A 190 6.09 -5.09 -7.19
C MET A 190 5.07 -5.52 -8.26
N LEU A 191 5.47 -5.63 -9.52
CA LEU A 191 4.59 -6.10 -10.60
C LEU A 191 4.26 -7.59 -10.48
N ILE A 192 5.26 -8.44 -10.21
CA ILE A 192 5.06 -9.89 -10.03
C ILE A 192 4.09 -10.16 -8.88
N THR A 193 4.32 -9.53 -7.72
CA THR A 193 3.48 -9.72 -6.53
C THR A 193 2.05 -9.24 -6.77
N ARG A 194 1.84 -8.12 -7.49
CA ARG A 194 0.52 -7.62 -7.86
C ARG A 194 -0.24 -8.59 -8.78
N TYR A 195 0.42 -9.17 -9.78
CA TYR A 195 -0.21 -10.19 -10.65
C TYR A 195 -0.44 -11.52 -9.92
N ALA A 196 0.49 -11.97 -9.10
CA ALA A 196 0.34 -13.17 -8.31
C ALA A 196 -0.83 -13.06 -7.33
N MET A 197 -0.96 -11.92 -6.64
CA MET A 197 -2.10 -11.63 -5.77
C MET A 197 -3.43 -11.67 -6.55
N SER A 198 -3.46 -11.07 -7.74
CA SER A 198 -4.65 -11.09 -8.61
C SER A 198 -5.03 -12.52 -9.04
N TYR A 199 -4.05 -13.36 -9.42
CA TYR A 199 -4.29 -14.78 -9.73
C TYR A 199 -4.78 -15.57 -8.51
N SER A 200 -4.25 -15.30 -7.32
CA SER A 200 -4.64 -16.00 -6.11
C SER A 200 -6.08 -15.65 -5.69
N ILE A 201 -6.49 -14.39 -5.84
CA ILE A 201 -7.83 -13.93 -5.47
C ILE A 201 -8.87 -14.26 -6.54
N ILE A 202 -8.59 -13.97 -7.81
CA ILE A 202 -9.58 -14.09 -8.89
C ILE A 202 -9.70 -15.55 -9.35
N ASN A 203 -8.59 -16.26 -9.47
CA ASN A 203 -8.54 -17.64 -9.98
C ASN A 203 -8.34 -18.69 -8.88
N SER A 204 -8.32 -18.29 -7.60
CA SER A 204 -8.15 -19.19 -6.44
C SER A 204 -6.93 -20.13 -6.56
N ARG A 205 -5.85 -19.64 -7.16
CA ARG A 205 -4.59 -20.39 -7.32
C ARG A 205 -3.81 -20.43 -6.01
N ARG A 206 -3.08 -21.54 -5.78
CA ARG A 206 -2.14 -21.69 -4.67
C ARG A 206 -1.01 -20.67 -4.80
N PHE A 207 -0.39 -20.33 -3.67
CA PHE A 207 0.63 -19.29 -3.59
C PHE A 207 1.75 -19.45 -4.63
N ILE A 208 2.36 -20.63 -4.71
CA ILE A 208 3.48 -20.93 -5.63
C ILE A 208 3.04 -20.83 -7.10
N ASP A 209 1.90 -21.43 -7.42
CA ASP A 209 1.33 -21.41 -8.77
C ASP A 209 1.00 -19.98 -9.20
N ALA A 210 0.48 -19.16 -8.27
CA ALA A 210 0.13 -17.78 -8.52
C ALA A 210 1.38 -16.92 -8.79
N VAL A 211 2.49 -17.14 -8.07
CA VAL A 211 3.77 -16.46 -8.35
C VAL A 211 4.31 -16.84 -9.72
N SER A 212 4.33 -18.15 -10.04
CA SER A 212 4.82 -18.64 -11.33
C SER A 212 3.98 -18.10 -12.50
N LEU A 213 2.65 -18.13 -12.36
CA LEU A 213 1.73 -17.57 -13.35
C LEU A 213 1.89 -16.05 -13.46
N GLY A 214 2.02 -15.33 -12.35
CA GLY A 214 2.28 -13.89 -12.33
C GLY A 214 3.58 -13.50 -13.03
N PHE A 215 4.66 -14.25 -12.78
CA PHE A 215 5.94 -14.09 -13.47
C PHE A 215 5.82 -14.36 -14.97
N SER A 216 5.14 -15.45 -15.36
CA SER A 216 4.90 -15.79 -16.77
C SER A 216 4.02 -14.76 -17.50
N LEU A 217 3.10 -14.11 -16.78
CA LEU A 217 2.24 -13.06 -17.31
C LEU A 217 3.06 -11.78 -17.53
N LEU A 218 3.90 -11.40 -16.55
CA LEU A 218 4.79 -10.26 -16.67
C LEU A 218 5.80 -10.46 -17.80
N LYS A 219 6.52 -11.59 -17.83
CA LYS A 219 7.55 -11.89 -18.84
C LYS A 219 7.04 -11.72 -20.27
N ASN A 220 5.79 -12.14 -20.52
CA ASN A 220 5.21 -12.09 -21.86
C ASN A 220 4.61 -10.71 -22.20
N ASN A 221 4.36 -9.86 -21.20
CA ASN A 221 3.70 -8.57 -21.36
C ASN A 221 4.45 -7.44 -20.61
N ILE A 222 5.78 -7.48 -20.61
CA ILE A 222 6.61 -6.50 -19.88
C ILE A 222 6.29 -5.09 -20.40
N LEU A 223 6.29 -4.91 -21.72
CA LEU A 223 6.04 -3.61 -22.35
C LEU A 223 4.68 -3.03 -21.97
N MET A 224 3.61 -3.84 -22.06
CA MET A 224 2.25 -3.40 -21.70
C MET A 224 2.14 -3.08 -20.19
N SER A 225 2.85 -3.83 -19.33
CA SER A 225 2.87 -3.58 -17.89
C SER A 225 3.58 -2.28 -17.54
N ILE A 226 4.67 -1.96 -18.24
CA ILE A 226 5.40 -0.70 -18.09
C ILE A 226 4.54 0.46 -18.58
N GLU A 227 3.91 0.33 -19.75
CA GLU A 227 3.02 1.35 -20.31
C GLU A 227 1.85 1.65 -19.36
N MET A 228 1.20 0.61 -18.82
CA MET A 228 0.15 0.81 -17.80
C MET A 228 0.68 1.45 -16.52
N SER A 229 1.87 1.08 -16.06
CA SER A 229 2.48 1.71 -14.89
C SER A 229 2.72 3.20 -15.12
N LEU A 230 3.16 3.57 -16.33
CA LEU A 230 3.38 4.96 -16.73
C LEU A 230 2.05 5.73 -16.82
N VAL A 231 1.02 5.14 -17.41
CA VAL A 231 -0.33 5.73 -17.45
C VAL A 231 -0.87 5.95 -16.03
N ILE A 232 -0.76 4.96 -15.15
CA ILE A 232 -1.20 5.06 -13.76
C ILE A 232 -0.38 6.10 -13.00
N LEU A 233 0.94 6.20 -13.26
CA LEU A 233 1.79 7.24 -12.69
C LEU A 233 1.31 8.64 -13.11
N LEU A 234 1.09 8.89 -14.40
CA LEU A 234 0.61 10.18 -14.89
C LEU A 234 -0.74 10.55 -14.27
N ILE A 235 -1.68 9.60 -14.23
CA ILE A 235 -2.99 9.83 -13.60
C ILE A 235 -2.83 10.11 -12.11
N ASN A 236 -1.97 9.36 -11.40
CA ASN A 236 -1.73 9.58 -9.98
C ASN A 236 -1.08 10.94 -9.71
N VAL A 237 -0.18 11.43 -10.57
CA VAL A 237 0.40 12.78 -10.44
C VAL A 237 -0.70 13.84 -10.54
N VAL A 238 -1.54 13.74 -11.58
CA VAL A 238 -2.66 14.68 -11.78
C VAL A 238 -3.64 14.63 -10.61
N LEU A 239 -4.06 13.43 -10.20
CA LEU A 239 -5.00 13.26 -9.09
C LEU A 239 -4.41 13.69 -7.75
N SER A 240 -3.13 13.46 -7.51
CA SER A 240 -2.44 13.90 -6.29
C SER A 240 -2.28 15.41 -6.24
N PHE A 241 -2.06 16.06 -7.39
CA PHE A 241 -2.04 17.52 -7.48
C PHE A 241 -3.40 18.12 -7.11
N PHE A 242 -4.50 17.60 -7.68
CA PHE A 242 -5.85 18.03 -7.33
C PHE A 242 -6.20 17.73 -5.86
N ALA A 243 -5.79 16.58 -5.35
CA ALA A 243 -5.93 16.22 -3.93
C ALA A 243 -5.22 17.24 -3.03
N LEU A 244 -3.98 17.63 -3.38
CA LEU A 244 -3.20 18.61 -2.64
C LEU A 244 -3.90 19.96 -2.65
N VAL A 245 -4.34 20.45 -3.81
CA VAL A 245 -5.09 21.71 -3.93
C VAL A 245 -6.37 21.68 -3.08
N LEU A 246 -7.13 20.57 -3.11
CA LEU A 246 -8.35 20.41 -2.32
C LEU A 246 -8.06 20.43 -0.81
N VAL A 247 -7.04 19.70 -0.36
CA VAL A 247 -6.64 19.67 1.06
C VAL A 247 -6.14 21.06 1.48
N SER A 248 -5.30 21.72 0.69
CA SER A 248 -4.83 23.07 0.96
C SER A 248 -5.98 24.08 1.04
N ALA A 249 -6.95 24.02 0.13
CA ALA A 249 -8.13 24.87 0.17
C ALA A 249 -8.97 24.62 1.43
N ALA A 250 -9.11 23.36 1.85
CA ALA A 250 -9.82 22.99 3.07
C ALA A 250 -9.14 23.50 4.35
N VAL A 251 -7.81 23.71 4.34
CA VAL A 251 -7.05 24.23 5.48
C VAL A 251 -7.27 25.74 5.70
N ILE A 252 -7.49 26.51 4.62
CA ILE A 252 -7.66 27.98 4.67
C ILE A 252 -8.67 28.46 5.74
N PRO A 253 -9.93 27.95 5.80
CA PRO A 253 -10.89 28.41 6.79
C PRO A 253 -10.44 28.12 8.23
N PHE A 254 -9.77 26.99 8.48
CA PHE A 254 -9.26 26.66 9.82
C PHE A 254 -8.12 27.59 10.23
N VAL A 255 -7.19 27.92 9.32
CA VAL A 255 -6.09 28.86 9.61
C VAL A 255 -6.63 30.26 9.89
N PHE A 256 -7.64 30.70 9.13
CA PHE A 256 -8.29 31.99 9.34
C PHE A 256 -8.98 32.05 10.71
N LEU A 257 -9.76 31.02 11.05
CA LEU A 257 -10.43 30.92 12.34
C LEU A 257 -9.42 30.88 13.50
N ILE A 258 -8.37 30.05 13.41
CA ILE A 258 -7.28 30.00 14.40
C ILE A 258 -6.69 31.39 14.61
N SER A 259 -6.47 32.15 13.54
CA SER A 259 -5.90 33.51 13.61
C SER A 259 -6.82 34.50 14.36
N ILE A 260 -8.14 34.39 14.17
CA ILE A 260 -9.13 35.21 14.89
C ILE A 260 -9.12 34.90 16.39
N PHE A 261 -9.24 33.62 16.75
CA PHE A 261 -9.32 33.23 18.16
C PHE A 261 -8.02 33.46 18.92
N TYR A 262 -6.87 33.34 18.23
CA TYR A 262 -5.59 33.74 18.77
C TYR A 262 -5.55 35.23 19.13
N LYS A 263 -6.00 36.11 18.22
CA LYS A 263 -6.08 37.56 18.49
C LYS A 263 -7.06 37.94 19.60
N MET A 264 -8.14 37.18 19.75
CA MET A 264 -9.13 37.38 20.81
C MET A 264 -8.70 36.80 22.17
N ALA A 265 -7.52 36.17 22.27
CA ALA A 265 -7.03 35.46 23.45
C ALA A 265 -8.03 34.41 24.00
N PHE A 266 -8.91 33.88 23.14
CA PHE A 266 -9.95 32.95 23.54
C PHE A 266 -9.45 31.50 23.42
N LEU A 267 -8.80 31.03 24.49
CA LEU A 267 -8.12 29.74 24.52
C LEU A 267 -9.03 28.54 24.19
N ALA A 268 -10.28 28.58 24.66
CA ALA A 268 -11.25 27.51 24.43
C ALA A 268 -11.65 27.37 22.94
N GLY A 269 -11.81 28.49 22.22
CA GLY A 269 -12.10 28.46 20.78
C GLY A 269 -10.91 27.99 19.97
N PHE A 270 -9.70 28.43 20.36
CA PHE A 270 -8.46 27.96 19.74
C PHE A 270 -8.30 26.43 19.83
N THR A 271 -8.46 25.85 21.04
CA THR A 271 -8.36 24.39 21.22
C THR A 271 -9.48 23.65 20.49
N PHE A 272 -10.71 24.16 20.53
CA PHE A 272 -11.84 23.59 19.80
C PHE A 272 -11.52 23.48 18.30
N ILE A 273 -11.04 24.56 17.67
CA ILE A 273 -10.77 24.60 16.23
C ILE A 273 -9.59 23.72 15.85
N LEU A 274 -8.58 23.63 16.70
CA LEU A 274 -7.49 22.67 16.50
C LEU A 274 -8.00 21.23 16.48
N ILE A 275 -8.86 20.86 17.42
CA ILE A 275 -9.42 19.50 17.50
C ILE A 275 -10.34 19.24 16.29
N THR A 276 -11.29 20.14 16.02
CA THR A 276 -12.22 19.94 14.90
C THR A 276 -11.53 20.02 13.55
N GLY A 277 -10.57 20.92 13.39
CA GLY A 277 -9.79 21.10 12.17
C GLY A 277 -8.84 19.94 11.90
N SER A 278 -8.19 19.40 12.93
CA SER A 278 -7.37 18.18 12.77
C SER A 278 -8.24 16.97 12.42
N LEU A 279 -9.39 16.80 13.06
CA LEU A 279 -10.32 15.72 12.77
C LEU A 279 -10.92 15.81 11.36
N SER A 280 -11.34 17.00 10.93
CA SER A 280 -11.87 17.20 9.57
C SER A 280 -10.80 16.95 8.51
N LEU A 281 -9.57 17.44 8.70
CA LEU A 281 -8.47 17.19 7.77
C LEU A 281 -8.11 15.71 7.72
N PHE A 282 -8.10 15.01 8.85
CA PHE A 282 -7.88 13.57 8.89
C PHE A 282 -8.92 12.81 8.06
N ILE A 283 -10.20 13.18 8.19
CA ILE A 283 -11.29 12.57 7.42
C ILE A 283 -11.13 12.87 5.91
N ILE A 284 -10.83 14.12 5.54
CA ILE A 284 -10.65 14.52 4.13
C ILE A 284 -9.48 13.77 3.50
N ILE A 285 -8.31 13.76 4.15
CA ILE A 285 -7.11 13.05 3.67
C ILE A 285 -7.39 11.55 3.56
N GLY A 286 -8.09 10.99 4.55
CA GLY A 286 -8.53 9.61 4.55
C GLY A 286 -9.42 9.26 3.34
N LEU A 287 -10.44 10.07 3.08
CA LEU A 287 -11.36 9.87 1.96
C LEU A 287 -10.66 10.02 0.61
N VAL A 288 -9.83 11.04 0.45
CA VAL A 288 -9.05 11.26 -0.77
C VAL A 288 -8.11 10.07 -1.01
N GLY A 289 -7.36 9.66 0.02
CA GLY A 289 -6.49 8.49 -0.06
C GLY A 289 -7.26 7.22 -0.42
N ALA A 290 -8.44 7.01 0.17
CA ALA A 290 -9.30 5.88 -0.12
C ALA A 290 -9.74 5.84 -1.59
N VAL A 291 -10.23 6.95 -2.13
CA VAL A 291 -10.69 7.05 -3.52
C VAL A 291 -9.53 6.78 -4.49
N LEU A 292 -8.35 7.38 -4.25
CA LEU A 292 -7.17 7.16 -5.07
C LEU A 292 -6.72 5.70 -5.04
N PHE A 293 -6.76 5.07 -3.86
CA PHE A 293 -6.39 3.67 -3.72
C PHE A 293 -7.35 2.76 -4.47
N VAL A 294 -8.67 2.92 -4.30
CA VAL A 294 -9.68 2.11 -4.99
C VAL A 294 -9.53 2.27 -6.50
N PHE A 295 -9.29 3.50 -6.98
CA PHE A 295 -9.10 3.76 -8.40
C PHE A 295 -7.87 3.04 -8.96
N ASN A 296 -6.72 3.17 -8.31
CA ASN A 296 -5.47 2.54 -8.72
C ASN A 296 -5.58 0.99 -8.68
N ASP A 297 -6.14 0.44 -7.59
CA ASP A 297 -6.34 -1.00 -7.45
C ASP A 297 -7.35 -1.54 -8.48
N SER A 298 -8.41 -0.77 -8.78
CA SER A 298 -9.38 -1.13 -9.81
C SER A 298 -8.77 -1.17 -11.21
N LEU A 299 -7.97 -0.16 -11.56
CA LEU A 299 -7.26 -0.11 -12.85
C LEU A 299 -6.37 -1.34 -13.04
N TRP A 300 -5.56 -1.67 -12.05
CA TRP A 300 -4.69 -2.84 -12.10
C TRP A 300 -5.46 -4.14 -12.20
N THR A 301 -6.57 -4.27 -11.47
CA THR A 301 -7.42 -5.46 -11.51
C THR A 301 -8.04 -5.65 -12.89
N ILE A 302 -8.62 -4.60 -13.48
CA ILE A 302 -9.21 -4.65 -14.83
C ILE A 302 -8.14 -4.95 -15.87
N PHE A 303 -6.97 -4.31 -15.77
CA PHE A 303 -5.85 -4.55 -16.67
C PHE A 303 -5.38 -6.01 -16.62
N PHE A 304 -5.21 -6.55 -15.42
CA PHE A 304 -4.89 -7.96 -15.20
C PHE A 304 -5.94 -8.89 -15.84
N MET A 305 -7.22 -8.57 -15.68
CA MET A 305 -8.30 -9.35 -16.27
C MET A 305 -8.27 -9.34 -17.79
N ASN A 306 -7.92 -8.22 -18.42
CA ASN A 306 -7.82 -8.16 -19.87
C ASN A 306 -6.57 -8.90 -20.38
N LEU A 307 -5.42 -8.72 -19.74
CA LEU A 307 -4.18 -9.45 -20.08
C LEU A 307 -4.32 -10.97 -19.91
N SER A 308 -4.98 -11.41 -18.85
CA SER A 308 -5.15 -12.84 -18.58
C SER A 308 -6.15 -13.49 -19.54
N LYS A 309 -7.19 -12.76 -19.99
CA LYS A 309 -8.16 -13.24 -20.99
C LYS A 309 -7.55 -13.42 -22.39
N GLU A 310 -6.70 -12.50 -22.85
CA GLU A 310 -6.07 -12.62 -24.18
C GLU A 310 -5.24 -13.91 -24.33
N LYS A 311 -4.57 -14.38 -23.26
CA LYS A 311 -3.86 -15.66 -23.25
C LYS A 311 -4.76 -16.91 -23.21
N PHE A 312 -5.94 -16.82 -22.59
CA PHE A 312 -6.89 -17.94 -22.58
C PHE A 312 -7.45 -18.22 -23.98
N VAL A 313 -7.69 -17.16 -24.77
CA VAL A 313 -8.14 -17.31 -26.17
C VAL A 313 -7.04 -17.84 -27.08
N SER A 314 -5.77 -17.46 -26.87
CA SER A 314 -4.65 -17.97 -27.68
C SER A 314 -4.31 -19.44 -27.40
N ARG A 315 -4.49 -19.91 -26.16
CA ARG A 315 -4.30 -21.35 -25.83
C ARG A 315 -5.44 -22.22 -26.34
N LEU A 316 -6.67 -21.72 -26.36
CA LEU A 316 -7.80 -22.46 -26.94
C LEU A 316 -7.70 -22.55 -28.46
N HIS A 317 -7.29 -21.48 -29.16
CA HIS A 317 -7.03 -21.55 -30.61
C HIS A 317 -5.91 -22.53 -30.98
N GLY A 318 -4.84 -22.61 -30.17
CA GLY A 318 -3.77 -23.59 -30.39
C GLY A 318 -4.20 -25.04 -30.10
N PHE A 319 -5.13 -25.24 -29.17
CA PHE A 319 -5.66 -26.57 -28.84
C PHE A 319 -6.70 -27.04 -29.87
N THR A 320 -7.57 -26.15 -30.36
CA THR A 320 -8.55 -26.49 -31.42
C THR A 320 -7.86 -26.79 -32.74
N GLN A 321 -6.80 -26.06 -33.11
CA GLN A 321 -6.00 -26.38 -34.30
C GLN A 321 -5.22 -27.72 -34.19
N PHE A 322 -4.93 -28.18 -32.97
CA PHE A 322 -4.30 -29.49 -32.76
C PHE A 322 -5.31 -30.64 -32.93
N PHE A 323 -6.59 -30.41 -32.67
CA PHE A 323 -7.65 -31.39 -32.93
C PHE A 323 -8.13 -31.40 -34.38
N ASP A 324 -8.13 -30.25 -35.08
CA ASP A 324 -8.45 -30.18 -36.51
C ASP A 324 -7.41 -30.83 -37.42
N LYS A 325 -6.15 -30.98 -36.95
CA LYS A 325 -5.10 -31.66 -37.73
C LYS A 325 -5.07 -33.18 -37.58
N LYS A 326 -5.91 -33.78 -36.72
CA LYS A 326 -5.93 -35.23 -36.48
C LYS A 326 -7.15 -35.97 -37.04
N THR A 327 -8.03 -35.27 -37.77
CA THR A 327 -9.22 -35.84 -38.42
C THR A 327 -9.14 -35.85 -39.95
N VAL A 328 -7.98 -35.52 -40.52
CA VAL A 328 -7.70 -35.65 -41.96
C VAL A 328 -6.35 -36.34 -42.15
N SER A 329 -6.33 -37.66 -42.01
CA SER A 329 -5.36 -38.57 -42.65
C SER A 329 -5.92 -39.97 -42.68
#